data_AF-A0A8S4QTV6-F1
#
_entry.id   AF-A0A8S4QTV6-F1
#
_cell.length_a   1.000
_cell.length_b   1.000
_cell.length_c   1.000
_cell.angle_alpha   90.00
_cell.angle_beta   90.00
_cell.angle_gamma   90.00
#
_symmetry.space_group_name_H-M   'P 1'
#
loop_
_entity.id
_entity.type
_entity.pdbx_description
1 polymer ?
#
loop_
_entity_poly.entity_id
_entity_poly.type
_entity_poly.pdbx_seq_one_letter_code
_entity_poly.pdbx_strand_id
1 'polypeptide(L)'
;AALTLRAINYDEKDPFLCHACGFCKYAKFDYTLLARPCCAVDTIENDEERKKMVQTIGTLLDKADRVYRQLSMNKPVLESLVHKITEHRIEGRPDENSNGGSGAFGGAHINRVIQTLAHKYCVESKGHFEDLSKIIQKVLACRKELVAYDRSQSEQHKEDTLPVYAGLLQNYDGDVTKGTMLLGYLSS
;
A
#
# COMPACT_ATOMS: atom_id res chain seq x y z
N ALA A 1 -30.66 24.67 -9.23
CA ALA A 1 -31.12 26.04 -8.95
C ALA A 1 -30.44 26.52 -7.67
N ALA A 2 -29.70 27.62 -7.79
CA ALA A 2 -29.04 28.48 -6.80
C ALA A 2 -29.07 28.07 -5.30
N LEU A 3 -27.91 27.64 -4.78
CA LEU A 3 -27.52 28.02 -3.42
C LEU A 3 -27.21 29.51 -3.45
N THR A 4 -28.11 30.32 -2.89
CA THR A 4 -27.93 31.77 -2.77
C THR A 4 -26.78 32.09 -1.81
N LEU A 5 -25.62 32.42 -2.37
CA LEU A 5 -24.51 33.11 -1.68
C LEU A 5 -24.92 34.55 -1.37
N ARG A 6 -25.90 34.73 -0.47
CA ARG A 6 -26.43 36.04 -0.05
C ARG A 6 -25.71 36.58 1.19
N ALA A 7 -24.39 36.67 1.11
CA ALA A 7 -23.59 37.40 2.09
C ALA A 7 -22.23 37.83 1.52
N ILE A 8 -22.20 38.30 0.28
CA ILE A 8 -21.02 39.00 -0.26
C ILE A 8 -21.34 40.49 -0.22
N ASN A 9 -20.61 41.22 0.64
CA ASN A 9 -20.68 42.66 0.78
C ASN A 9 -20.05 43.31 -0.48
N TYR A 10 -20.81 44.14 -1.20
CA TYR A 10 -20.37 44.83 -2.42
C TYR A 10 -19.92 46.28 -2.19
N ASP A 11 -19.90 46.77 -0.94
CA ASP A 11 -19.62 48.18 -0.63
C ASP A 11 -18.14 48.51 -0.35
N GLU A 12 -17.24 47.53 -0.22
CA GLU A 12 -15.78 47.77 -0.10
C GLU A 12 -14.96 47.08 -1.21
N LYS A 13 -14.08 47.86 -1.86
CA LYS A 13 -13.28 47.45 -3.03
C LYS A 13 -12.33 46.27 -2.73
N ASP A 14 -12.45 45.25 -3.60
CA ASP A 14 -11.65 44.05 -3.84
C ASP A 14 -11.41 43.05 -2.68
N PRO A 15 -12.34 42.08 -2.49
CA PRO A 15 -11.99 40.81 -1.87
C PRO A 15 -11.08 40.00 -2.80
N PHE A 16 -9.76 40.14 -2.64
CA PHE A 16 -8.80 39.26 -3.30
C PHE A 16 -8.63 37.96 -2.50
N LEU A 17 -8.59 36.83 -3.21
CA LEU A 17 -8.21 35.53 -2.65
C LEU A 17 -6.93 35.08 -3.35
N CYS A 18 -5.84 34.96 -2.60
CA CYS A 18 -4.59 34.44 -3.16
C CYS A 18 -4.72 32.94 -3.46
N HIS A 19 -4.51 32.55 -4.72
CA HIS A 19 -4.60 31.15 -5.13
C HIS A 19 -3.51 30.26 -4.50
N ALA A 20 -2.34 30.82 -4.19
CA ALA A 20 -1.21 30.07 -3.64
C ALA A 20 -1.33 29.82 -2.12
N CYS A 21 -1.89 30.76 -1.36
CA CYS A 21 -1.90 30.68 0.10
C CYS A 21 -3.29 30.82 0.75
N GLY A 22 -4.37 30.95 -0.04
CA GLY A 22 -5.74 31.03 0.47
C GLY A 22 -6.03 32.29 1.30
N PHE A 23 -5.16 33.29 1.26
CA PHE A 23 -5.30 34.54 2.01
C PHE A 23 -6.26 35.51 1.32
N CYS A 24 -7.18 36.05 2.12
CA CYS A 24 -7.99 37.23 1.83
C CYS A 24 -7.90 38.17 3.04
N LYS A 25 -8.09 39.48 2.83
CA LYS A 25 -8.09 40.51 3.89
C LYS A 25 -8.99 40.17 5.09
N TYR A 26 -10.09 39.44 4.86
CA TYR A 26 -11.10 39.13 5.88
C TYR A 26 -11.13 37.66 6.33
N ALA A 27 -10.37 36.77 5.68
CA ALA A 27 -10.36 35.34 5.99
C ALA A 27 -9.07 34.67 5.50
N LYS A 28 -8.56 33.70 6.28
CA LYS A 28 -7.51 32.79 5.85
C LYS A 28 -8.06 31.38 5.83
N PHE A 29 -8.05 30.75 4.68
CA PHE A 29 -8.41 29.33 4.55
C PHE A 29 -7.14 28.49 4.63
N ASP A 30 -6.97 27.76 5.72
CA ASP A 30 -5.93 26.73 5.84
C ASP A 30 -6.58 25.35 5.63
N TYR A 31 -6.08 24.59 4.66
CA TYR A 31 -6.47 23.21 4.43
C TYR A 31 -5.31 22.30 4.81
N THR A 32 -5.57 21.27 5.62
CA THR A 32 -4.63 20.19 5.87
C THR A 32 -5.14 18.93 5.18
N LEU A 33 -4.44 18.50 4.13
CA LEU A 33 -4.74 17.29 3.39
C LEU A 33 -3.91 16.14 3.95
N LEU A 34 -4.59 15.15 4.53
CA LEU A 34 -3.95 13.89 4.90
C LEU A 34 -4.14 12.90 3.74
N ALA A 35 -3.20 12.92 2.79
CA ALA A 35 -3.23 12.01 1.65
C ALA A 35 -2.49 10.70 1.97
N ARG A 36 -3.06 9.57 1.56
CA ARG A 36 -2.34 8.30 1.57
C ARG A 36 -1.39 8.29 0.36
N PRO A 37 -0.07 8.08 0.54
CA PRO A 37 0.84 7.90 -0.58
C PRO A 37 0.32 6.77 -1.49
N CYS A 38 0.21 7.04 -2.79
CA CYS A 38 -0.16 6.05 -3.79
C CYS A 38 1.07 5.73 -4.64
N CYS A 39 1.33 4.43 -4.87
CA CYS A 39 2.30 4.02 -5.87
C CYS A 39 1.61 4.03 -7.24
N ALA A 40 2.00 4.96 -8.11
CA ALA A 40 1.65 4.89 -9.51
C ALA A 40 2.43 3.73 -10.16
N VAL A 41 1.72 2.88 -10.88
CA VAL A 41 2.28 1.78 -11.67
C VAL A 41 1.64 1.89 -13.05
N ASP A 42 2.46 1.81 -14.08
CA ASP A 42 1.99 1.91 -15.46
C ASP A 42 1.14 0.68 -15.82
N THR A 43 0.13 0.91 -16.66
CA THR A 43 -0.71 -0.16 -17.22
C THR A 43 0.13 -1.08 -18.08
N ILE A 44 -0.19 -2.38 -18.07
CA ILE A 44 0.49 -3.38 -18.89
C ILE A 44 -0.18 -3.42 -20.25
N GLU A 45 0.58 -3.23 -21.32
CA GLU A 45 0.05 -3.21 -22.70
C GLU A 45 0.39 -4.50 -23.47
N ASN A 46 1.39 -5.25 -23.02
CA ASN A 46 1.90 -6.43 -23.72
C ASN A 46 2.54 -7.47 -22.79
N ASP A 47 2.80 -8.66 -23.35
CA ASP A 47 3.34 -9.79 -22.60
C ASP A 47 4.78 -9.59 -22.09
N GLU A 48 5.55 -8.72 -22.73
CA GLU A 48 6.91 -8.42 -22.29
C GLU A 48 6.91 -7.55 -21.03
N GLU A 49 6.04 -6.53 -21.00
CA GLU A 49 5.77 -5.74 -19.79
C GLU A 49 5.19 -6.59 -18.67
N ARG A 50 4.29 -7.52 -18.99
CA ARG A 50 3.76 -8.49 -18.04
C ARG A 50 4.90 -9.29 -17.37
N LYS A 51 5.83 -9.84 -18.16
CA LYS A 51 6.99 -10.58 -17.63
C LYS A 51 7.87 -9.69 -16.75
N LYS A 52 8.13 -8.45 -17.17
CA LYS A 52 8.89 -7.46 -16.37
C LYS A 52 8.19 -7.12 -15.05
N MET A 53 6.86 -7.01 -15.05
CA MET A 53 6.06 -6.77 -13.84
C MET A 53 6.20 -7.94 -12.86
N VAL A 54 6.11 -9.19 -13.35
CA VAL A 54 6.31 -10.39 -12.53
C VAL A 54 7.72 -10.43 -11.92
N GLN A 55 8.75 -10.16 -12.71
CA GLN A 55 10.14 -10.07 -12.22
C GLN A 55 10.31 -8.96 -11.17
N THR A 56 9.66 -7.81 -11.40
CA THR A 56 9.67 -6.69 -10.46
C THR A 56 9.03 -7.08 -9.14
N ILE A 57 7.89 -7.76 -9.16
CA ILE A 57 7.23 -8.29 -7.96
C ILE A 57 8.18 -9.24 -7.21
N GLY A 58 8.83 -10.17 -7.91
CA GLY A 58 9.80 -11.09 -7.30
C GLY A 58 10.94 -10.34 -6.59
N THR A 59 11.57 -9.40 -7.28
CA THR A 59 12.65 -8.56 -6.73
C THR A 59 12.20 -7.76 -5.50
N LEU A 60 10.97 -7.22 -5.55
CA LEU A 60 10.38 -6.48 -4.43
C LEU A 60 10.13 -7.39 -3.23
N LEU A 61 9.63 -8.61 -3.44
CA LEU A 61 9.40 -9.58 -2.38
C LEU A 61 10.71 -10.03 -1.73
N ASP A 62 11.76 -10.27 -2.51
CA ASP A 62 13.08 -10.61 -1.99
C ASP A 62 13.64 -9.45 -1.15
N LYS A 63 13.42 -8.21 -1.59
CA LYS A 63 13.80 -7.02 -0.81
C LYS A 63 12.96 -6.91 0.47
N ALA A 64 11.66 -7.18 0.42
CA ALA A 64 10.78 -7.16 1.57
C ALA A 64 11.25 -8.13 2.65
N ASP A 65 11.60 -9.37 2.27
CA ASP A 65 12.11 -10.38 3.19
C ASP A 65 13.42 -9.92 3.86
N ARG A 66 14.37 -9.36 3.09
CA ARG A 66 15.60 -8.79 3.65
C ARG A 66 15.34 -7.69 4.68
N VAL A 67 14.48 -6.72 4.34
CA VAL A 67 14.14 -5.60 5.24
C VAL A 67 13.40 -6.10 6.49
N TYR A 68 12.48 -7.05 6.32
CA TYR A 68 11.75 -7.66 7.42
C TYR A 68 12.67 -8.42 8.39
N ARG A 69 13.65 -9.17 7.88
CA ARG A 69 14.66 -9.83 8.72
C ARG A 69 15.48 -8.81 9.51
N GLN A 70 15.92 -7.73 8.87
CA GLN A 70 16.66 -6.67 9.55
C GLN A 70 15.84 -6.03 10.68
N LEU A 71 14.56 -5.75 10.42
CA LEU A 71 13.63 -5.25 11.43
C LEU A 71 13.42 -6.25 12.58
N SER A 72 13.30 -7.54 12.25
CA SER A 72 13.15 -8.63 13.23
C SER A 72 14.37 -8.76 14.13
N MET A 73 15.58 -8.58 13.58
CA MET A 73 16.83 -8.58 14.33
C MET A 73 16.96 -7.38 15.28
N ASN A 74 16.32 -6.25 14.98
CA ASN A 74 16.34 -5.08 15.86
C ASN A 74 15.52 -5.28 17.14
N LYS A 75 14.44 -6.09 17.09
CA LYS A 75 13.54 -6.32 18.24
C LYS A 75 14.27 -6.78 19.52
N PRO A 76 15.08 -7.86 19.54
CA PRO A 76 15.77 -8.30 20.75
C PRO A 76 16.81 -7.27 21.23
N VAL A 77 17.42 -6.50 20.33
CA VAL A 77 18.37 -5.42 20.69
C VAL A 77 17.64 -4.31 21.43
N LEU A 78 16.48 -3.88 20.94
CA LEU A 78 15.65 -2.87 21.60
C LEU A 78 15.17 -3.35 22.98
N GLU A 79 14.70 -4.60 23.07
CA GLU A 79 14.27 -5.20 24.34
C GLU A 79 15.43 -5.24 25.37
N SER A 80 16.64 -5.61 24.94
CA SER A 80 17.83 -5.60 25.80
C SER A 80 18.20 -4.19 26.28
N LEU A 81 18.13 -3.19 25.41
CA LEU A 81 18.43 -1.79 25.78
C LEU A 81 17.39 -1.24 26.78
N VAL A 82 16.11 -1.55 26.59
CA VAL A 82 15.05 -1.18 27.53
C VAL A 82 15.24 -1.86 28.88
N HIS A 83 15.64 -3.14 28.89
CA HIS A 83 15.92 -3.88 30.11
C HIS A 83 17.04 -3.22 30.92
N LYS A 84 18.18 -2.92 30.28
CA LYS A 84 19.32 -2.21 30.91
C LYS A 84 18.93 -0.86 31.52
N ILE A 85 18.02 -0.14 30.87
CA ILE A 85 17.52 1.14 31.39
C ILE A 85 16.65 0.93 32.63
N THR A 86 15.84 -0.12 32.62
CA THR A 86 14.93 -0.45 33.72
C THR A 86 15.69 -0.92 34.96
N GLU A 87 16.71 -1.78 34.78
CA GLU A 87 17.59 -2.24 35.88
C GLU A 87 18.28 -1.07 36.58
N HIS A 88 18.89 -0.15 35.84
CA HIS A 88 19.56 1.02 36.40
C HIS A 88 18.60 1.98 37.12
N ARG A 89 17.30 1.98 36.78
CA ARG A 89 16.27 2.76 37.47
C ARG A 89 15.85 2.13 38.80
N ILE A 90 15.95 0.81 38.92
CA ILE A 90 15.65 0.05 40.14
C ILE A 90 16.80 0.17 41.15
N GLU A 91 18.05 0.12 40.67
CA GLU A 91 19.26 0.28 41.49
C GLU A 91 19.49 1.72 41.98
N GLY A 92 18.89 2.72 41.31
CA GLY A 92 19.03 4.14 41.63
C GLY A 92 18.10 4.67 42.74
N ARG A 93 17.43 3.81 43.52
CA ARG A 93 16.74 4.26 44.74
C ARG A 93 17.79 4.52 45.83
N PRO A 94 17.94 5.75 46.34
CA PRO A 94 18.90 6.00 47.40
C PRO A 94 18.35 5.42 48.70
N ASP A 95 19.03 4.40 49.25
CA ASP A 95 19.10 4.29 50.69
C ASP A 95 19.87 5.53 51.19
N GLU A 96 19.26 6.34 52.05
CA GLU A 96 19.70 7.66 52.52
C GLU A 96 21.03 7.69 53.33
N ASN A 97 22.07 6.90 52.99
CA ASN A 97 23.26 6.86 53.84
C ASN A 97 24.62 6.59 53.19
N SER A 98 24.81 6.83 51.88
CA SER A 98 26.09 6.52 51.22
C SER A 98 26.70 7.73 50.53
N ASN A 99 27.50 8.49 51.28
CA ASN A 99 28.41 9.50 50.76
C ASN A 99 29.55 8.82 49.99
N GLY A 100 29.48 8.76 48.66
CA GLY A 100 30.57 8.20 47.85
C GLY A 100 30.36 8.31 46.34
N GLY A 101 30.89 9.40 45.75
CA GLY A 101 31.53 9.60 44.43
C GLY A 101 31.20 8.80 43.15
N SER A 102 30.31 7.82 43.14
CA SER A 102 30.17 6.84 42.05
C SER A 102 29.03 7.13 41.06
N GLY A 103 28.14 8.08 41.39
CA GLY A 103 26.91 8.35 40.62
C GLY A 103 27.11 8.93 39.22
N ALA A 104 28.24 9.59 38.95
CA ALA A 104 28.49 10.26 37.67
C ALA A 104 28.81 9.26 36.52
N PHE A 105 29.51 8.16 36.82
CA PHE A 105 29.89 7.17 35.81
C PHE A 105 28.70 6.31 35.34
N GLY A 106 27.83 5.89 36.27
CA GLY A 106 26.58 5.19 35.94
C GLY A 106 25.63 6.06 35.13
N GLY A 107 25.49 7.34 35.52
CA GLY A 107 24.70 8.37 34.82
C GLY A 107 25.11 8.61 33.36
N ALA A 108 26.42 8.65 33.07
CA ALA A 108 26.90 8.81 31.70
C ALA A 108 26.64 7.56 30.84
N HIS A 109 26.82 6.37 31.41
CA HIS A 109 26.55 5.11 30.72
C HIS A 109 25.06 4.92 30.40
N ILE A 110 24.16 5.18 31.36
CA ILE A 110 22.71 5.08 31.14
C ILE A 110 22.23 6.05 30.06
N ASN A 111 22.74 7.29 30.05
CA ASN A 111 22.42 8.26 28.99
C ASN A 111 22.85 7.76 27.60
N ARG A 112 24.00 7.07 27.51
CA ARG A 112 24.46 6.46 26.25
C ARG A 112 23.56 5.31 25.79
N VAL A 113 23.06 4.49 26.72
CA VAL A 113 22.10 3.41 26.43
C VAL A 113 20.77 4.00 25.94
N ILE A 114 20.27 5.06 26.57
CA ILE A 114 19.05 5.78 26.16
C ILE A 114 19.20 6.36 24.75
N GLN A 115 20.32 7.03 24.47
CA GLN A 115 20.60 7.57 23.13
C GLN A 115 20.66 6.46 22.08
N THR A 116 21.30 5.33 22.41
CA THR A 116 21.39 4.17 21.51
C THR A 116 20.01 3.57 21.23
N LEU A 117 19.16 3.44 22.26
CA LEU A 117 17.79 2.98 22.12
C LEU A 117 16.99 3.91 21.20
N ALA A 118 17.06 5.22 21.46
CA ALA A 118 16.36 6.23 20.66
C ALA A 118 16.79 6.16 19.18
N HIS A 119 18.09 6.04 18.91
CA HIS A 119 18.59 5.87 17.54
C HIS A 119 18.08 4.58 16.89
N LYS A 120 18.23 3.44 17.56
CA LYS A 120 17.82 2.13 17.04
C LYS A 120 16.33 2.07 16.72
N TYR A 121 15.49 2.74 17.52
CA TYR A 121 14.04 2.76 17.30
C TYR A 121 13.63 3.82 16.28
N CYS A 122 13.92 5.10 16.55
CA CYS A 122 13.40 6.23 15.78
C CYS A 122 14.04 6.37 14.40
N VAL A 123 15.26 5.86 14.20
CA VAL A 123 15.98 5.96 12.93
C VAL A 123 15.97 4.61 12.21
N GLU A 124 16.60 3.60 12.79
CA GLU A 124 16.81 2.33 12.07
C GLU A 124 15.52 1.52 11.91
N SER A 125 14.85 1.19 13.02
CA SER A 125 13.65 0.34 12.98
C SER A 125 12.48 1.04 12.27
N LYS A 126 12.29 2.34 12.53
CA LYS A 126 11.31 3.15 11.81
C LYS A 126 11.62 3.23 10.32
N GLY A 127 12.89 3.44 9.94
CA GLY A 127 13.31 3.46 8.53
C GLY A 127 13.01 2.15 7.82
N HIS A 128 13.38 1.01 8.41
CA HIS A 128 13.06 -0.31 7.85
C HIS A 128 11.55 -0.55 7.72
N PHE A 129 10.75 -0.10 8.70
CA PHE A 129 9.29 -0.19 8.62
C PHE A 129 8.70 0.65 7.49
N GLU A 130 9.18 1.88 7.31
CA GLU A 130 8.75 2.75 6.21
C GLU A 130 9.13 2.17 4.84
N ASP A 131 10.34 1.61 4.72
CA ASP A 131 10.79 0.94 3.51
C ASP A 131 9.96 -0.31 3.20
N LEU A 132 9.69 -1.14 4.21
CA LEU A 132 8.83 -2.31 4.05
C LEU A 132 7.41 -1.90 3.62
N SER A 133 6.86 -0.84 4.22
CA SER A 133 5.54 -0.30 3.87
C SER A 133 5.48 0.15 2.41
N LYS A 134 6.52 0.85 1.92
CA LYS A 134 6.63 1.27 0.51
C LYS A 134 6.72 0.07 -0.42
N ILE A 135 7.50 -0.96 -0.07
CA ILE A 135 7.63 -2.18 -0.86
C ILE A 135 6.27 -2.88 -0.97
N ILE A 136 5.55 -3.05 0.15
CA ILE A 136 4.22 -3.68 0.16
C ILE A 136 3.24 -2.91 -0.72
N GLN A 137 3.19 -1.57 -0.59
CA GLN A 137 2.32 -0.74 -1.43
C GLN A 137 2.62 -0.92 -2.92
N LYS A 138 3.90 -0.95 -3.30
CA LYS A 138 4.31 -1.15 -4.69
C LYS A 138 3.95 -2.56 -5.19
N VAL A 139 4.16 -3.60 -4.39
CA VAL A 139 3.76 -4.98 -4.73
C VAL A 139 2.26 -5.07 -4.96
N LEU A 140 1.44 -4.47 -4.09
CA LEU A 140 -0.01 -4.47 -4.23
C LEU A 140 -0.46 -3.76 -5.52
N ALA A 141 0.14 -2.61 -5.83
CA ALA A 141 -0.13 -1.88 -7.07
C ALA A 141 0.26 -2.70 -8.31
N CYS A 142 1.47 -3.26 -8.35
CA CYS A 142 1.93 -4.12 -9.45
C CYS A 142 1.03 -5.36 -9.65
N ARG A 143 0.61 -6.01 -8.56
CA ARG A 143 -0.30 -7.18 -8.64
C ARG A 143 -1.67 -6.79 -9.16
N LYS A 144 -2.16 -5.61 -8.83
CA LYS A 144 -3.45 -5.11 -9.32
C LYS A 144 -3.42 -4.96 -10.85
N GLU A 145 -2.38 -4.32 -11.38
CA GLU A 145 -2.21 -4.15 -12.85
C GLU A 145 -2.00 -5.49 -13.56
N LEU A 146 -1.21 -6.40 -12.95
CA LEU A 146 -1.01 -7.74 -13.49
C LEU A 146 -2.31 -8.53 -13.61
N VAL A 147 -3.16 -8.48 -12.58
CA VAL A 147 -4.48 -9.14 -12.59
C VAL A 147 -5.42 -8.48 -13.60
N ALA A 148 -5.37 -7.15 -13.75
CA ALA A 148 -6.17 -6.44 -14.73
C ALA A 148 -5.82 -6.88 -16.17
N TYR A 149 -4.53 -6.98 -16.50
CA TYR A 149 -4.06 -7.46 -17.80
C TYR A 149 -4.42 -8.93 -18.06
N ASP A 150 -4.19 -9.82 -17.10
CA ASP A 150 -4.50 -11.25 -17.26
C ASP A 150 -6.01 -11.47 -17.48
N ARG A 151 -6.85 -10.61 -16.88
CA ARG A 151 -8.31 -10.61 -17.11
C ARG A 151 -8.67 -10.13 -18.52
N SER A 152 -8.11 -9.01 -18.99
CA SER A 152 -8.42 -8.48 -20.32
C SER A 152 -8.00 -9.45 -21.44
N GLN A 153 -6.85 -10.12 -21.29
CA GLN A 153 -6.40 -11.15 -22.23
C GLN A 153 -7.35 -12.35 -22.27
N SER A 154 -7.89 -12.76 -21.12
CA SER A 154 -8.84 -13.88 -21.03
C SER A 154 -10.21 -13.57 -21.65
N GLU A 155 -10.65 -12.30 -21.58
CA GLU A 155 -11.89 -11.83 -22.19
C GLU A 155 -11.75 -11.78 -23.73
N GLN A 156 -10.62 -11.28 -24.25
CA GLN A 156 -10.33 -11.29 -25.69
C GLN A 156 -10.27 -12.70 -26.27
N HIS A 157 -9.60 -13.64 -25.58
CA HIS A 157 -9.49 -15.02 -26.06
C HIS A 157 -10.83 -15.77 -26.06
N LYS A 158 -11.81 -15.34 -25.24
CA LYS A 158 -13.19 -15.87 -25.28
C LYS A 158 -13.99 -15.30 -26.46
N GLU A 159 -13.82 -14.01 -26.74
CA GLU A 159 -14.43 -13.36 -27.91
C GLU A 159 -13.95 -13.99 -29.21
N ASP A 160 -12.68 -14.38 -29.34
CA ASP A 160 -12.15 -15.08 -30.52
C ASP A 160 -12.67 -16.52 -30.67
N THR A 161 -13.12 -17.15 -29.58
CA THR A 161 -13.65 -18.53 -29.60
C THR A 161 -15.14 -18.58 -29.98
N LEU A 162 -15.88 -17.50 -29.73
CA LEU A 162 -17.32 -17.38 -30.01
C LEU A 162 -17.72 -17.28 -31.51
N PRO A 163 -16.97 -16.66 -32.45
CA PRO A 163 -17.36 -16.57 -33.86
C PRO A 163 -17.33 -17.94 -34.57
N VAL A 164 -16.60 -18.92 -34.04
CA VAL A 164 -16.52 -20.27 -34.63
C VAL A 164 -17.81 -21.07 -34.40
N TYR A 165 -18.50 -20.85 -33.28
CA TYR A 165 -19.75 -21.57 -32.98
C TYR A 165 -20.99 -20.93 -33.64
N ALA A 166 -20.97 -19.60 -33.82
CA ALA A 166 -22.05 -18.87 -34.49
C ALA A 166 -22.18 -19.25 -35.99
N GLY A 167 -21.07 -19.52 -36.68
CA GLY A 167 -21.06 -19.93 -38.08
C GLY A 167 -21.55 -21.37 -38.35
N LEU A 168 -21.54 -22.25 -37.34
CA LEU A 168 -22.00 -23.64 -37.47
C LEU A 168 -23.52 -23.79 -37.25
N LEU A 169 -24.12 -22.93 -36.44
CA LEU A 169 -25.57 -22.95 -36.18
C LEU A 169 -26.42 -22.44 -37.35
N GLN A 170 -25.86 -21.64 -38.26
CA GLN A 170 -26.58 -21.16 -39.45
C GLN A 170 -26.68 -22.19 -40.58
N ASN A 171 -25.94 -23.30 -40.50
CA ASN A 171 -25.91 -24.34 -41.55
C ASN A 171 -26.72 -25.60 -41.19
N TYR A 172 -27.42 -25.61 -40.04
CA TYR A 172 -28.14 -26.78 -39.52
C TYR A 172 -29.67 -26.61 -39.52
N ASP A 173 -30.21 -25.68 -40.30
CA ASP A 173 -31.65 -25.43 -40.42
C ASP A 173 -32.20 -25.91 -41.78
N GLY A 174 -31.99 -27.19 -42.11
CA GLY A 174 -32.47 -27.69 -43.41
C GLY A 174 -32.29 -29.17 -43.71
N ASP A 175 -32.72 -30.10 -42.83
CA ASP A 175 -33.20 -31.42 -43.30
C ASP A 175 -33.93 -32.30 -42.25
N VAL A 176 -34.69 -31.72 -41.32
CA VAL A 176 -35.53 -32.51 -40.39
C VAL A 176 -36.95 -32.61 -40.93
N THR A 177 -37.16 -33.37 -42.02
CA THR A 177 -38.53 -33.77 -42.40
C THR A 177 -38.66 -35.10 -43.14
N LYS A 178 -37.59 -35.88 -43.35
CA LYS A 178 -37.69 -37.18 -44.06
C LYS A 178 -37.36 -38.44 -43.25
N GLY A 179 -37.19 -38.34 -41.93
CA GLY A 179 -36.81 -39.48 -41.07
C GLY A 179 -37.96 -40.27 -40.42
N THR A 180 -39.21 -39.79 -40.43
CA THR A 180 -40.25 -40.30 -39.51
C THR A 180 -41.15 -41.42 -40.06
N MET A 181 -40.78 -42.09 -41.17
CA MET A 181 -41.61 -43.11 -41.83
C MET A 181 -40.98 -44.51 -41.87
N LEU A 182 -40.09 -44.88 -40.94
CA LEU A 182 -39.45 -46.21 -40.96
C LEU A 182 -39.34 -46.95 -39.63
N LEU A 183 -39.93 -46.45 -38.54
CA LEU A 183 -39.89 -47.09 -37.21
C LEU A 183 -41.23 -47.73 -36.75
N GLY A 184 -42.14 -48.01 -37.69
CA GLY A 184 -43.47 -48.57 -37.39
C GLY A 184 -43.69 -50.06 -37.73
N TYR A 185 -42.67 -50.79 -38.21
CA TYR A 185 -42.87 -52.17 -38.74
C TYR A 185 -42.10 -53.29 -38.02
N LEU A 186 -41.58 -53.06 -36.82
CA LEU A 186 -40.96 -54.11 -36.00
C LEU A 186 -41.46 -54.06 -34.56
N SER A 187 -42.73 -54.40 -34.37
CA SER A 187 -43.16 -55.15 -33.19
C SER A 187 -44.27 -56.10 -33.63
N SER A 188 -43.94 -57.39 -33.65
CA SER A 188 -44.92 -58.46 -33.45
C SER A 188 -45.54 -58.36 -32.05
#